data_AF-A0A6H9L1P9-F1
#
_entry.id   AF-A0A6H9L1P9-F1
#
_cell.length_a   1.000
_cell.length_b   1.000
_cell.length_c   1.000
_cell.angle_alpha   90.00
_cell.angle_beta   90.00
_cell.angle_gamma   90.00
#
_symmetry.space_group_name_H-M   'P 1'
#
loop_
_entity.id
_entity.type
_entity.pdbx_description
1 polymer ?
#
loop_
_entity_poly.entity_id
_entity_poly.type
_entity_poly.pdbx_seq_one_letter_code
_entity_poly.pdbx_strand_id
1 'polypeptide(L)'
;MKKLRGYKKNQCRARQFRIKKKGRTMLQSPFDFIPKHKQKNVFYYLLSLTILVLLGMQISGAPLKTDAAPLGIISFEFAGDLATSQTILTSWGITGRFYAALNTGLDFLFLFSYACTFALGCVLAARFFEGRSAVLSRIGVVMAWGQIAAGLFDAIENFALIQMLIGTQSEIWPQVAFWFAAIKFILVGIGISYLHFSTAWFLAYFFARNRV
;
A
#
# COMPACT_ATOMS: atom_id res chain seq x y z
N MET A 1 -38.14 -4.93 -48.82
CA MET A 1 -37.79 -5.91 -47.76
C MET A 1 -36.31 -6.01 -47.36
N LYS A 2 -35.31 -5.80 -48.25
CA LYS A 2 -33.87 -5.93 -47.91
C LYS A 2 -33.36 -4.88 -46.88
N LYS A 3 -33.88 -3.65 -46.91
CA LYS A 3 -33.47 -2.53 -46.01
C LYS A 3 -33.76 -2.79 -44.51
N LEU A 4 -34.90 -3.40 -44.20
CA LEU A 4 -35.31 -3.72 -42.81
C LEU A 4 -34.47 -4.85 -42.18
N ARG A 5 -33.98 -5.81 -42.99
CA ARG A 5 -33.09 -6.88 -42.53
C ARG A 5 -31.69 -6.35 -42.16
N GLY A 6 -31.17 -5.37 -42.89
CA GLY A 6 -29.89 -4.71 -42.58
C GLY A 6 -29.93 -3.92 -41.28
N TYR A 7 -31.02 -3.19 -41.04
CA TYR A 7 -31.21 -2.39 -39.82
C TYR A 7 -31.26 -3.26 -38.54
N LYS A 8 -32.01 -4.37 -38.55
CA LYS A 8 -32.04 -5.32 -37.42
C LYS A 8 -30.68 -5.99 -37.18
N LYS A 9 -29.92 -6.32 -38.24
CA LYS A 9 -28.57 -6.92 -38.12
C LYS A 9 -27.56 -5.96 -37.48
N ASN A 10 -27.65 -4.67 -37.81
CA ASN A 10 -26.81 -3.62 -37.23
C ASN A 10 -27.16 -3.33 -35.76
N GLN A 11 -28.45 -3.32 -35.40
CA GLN A 11 -28.86 -3.21 -34.01
C GLN A 11 -28.42 -4.42 -33.17
N CYS A 12 -28.50 -5.63 -33.72
CA CYS A 12 -28.04 -6.84 -33.04
C CYS A 12 -26.51 -6.82 -32.81
N ARG A 13 -25.73 -6.39 -33.81
CA ARG A 13 -24.27 -6.19 -33.68
C ARG A 13 -23.92 -5.10 -32.66
N ALA A 14 -24.62 -3.96 -32.66
CA ALA A 14 -24.40 -2.89 -31.70
C ALA A 14 -24.75 -3.33 -30.26
N ARG A 15 -25.81 -4.12 -30.11
CA ARG A 15 -26.23 -4.71 -28.83
C ARG A 15 -25.22 -5.77 -28.35
N GLN A 16 -24.72 -6.63 -29.24
CA GLN A 16 -23.67 -7.60 -28.92
C GLN A 16 -22.33 -6.92 -28.56
N PHE A 17 -21.96 -5.83 -29.23
CA PHE A 17 -20.79 -5.03 -28.86
C PHE A 17 -20.95 -4.39 -27.48
N ARG A 18 -22.13 -3.83 -27.19
CA ARG A 18 -22.46 -3.25 -25.88
C ARG A 18 -22.47 -4.31 -24.76
N ILE A 19 -22.95 -5.52 -25.04
CA ILE A 19 -22.92 -6.67 -24.11
C ILE A 19 -21.49 -7.20 -23.92
N LYS A 20 -20.68 -7.32 -24.99
CA LYS A 20 -19.25 -7.68 -24.86
C LYS A 20 -18.44 -6.65 -24.07
N LYS A 21 -18.77 -5.36 -24.16
CA LYS A 21 -18.17 -4.31 -23.32
C LYS A 21 -18.61 -4.42 -21.85
N LYS A 22 -19.84 -4.88 -21.60
CA LYS A 22 -20.43 -5.08 -20.26
C LYS A 22 -19.95 -6.36 -19.58
N GLY A 23 -19.45 -7.34 -20.35
CA GLY A 23 -19.02 -8.67 -19.88
C GLY A 23 -17.54 -8.81 -19.49
N ARG A 24 -16.71 -7.76 -19.62
CA ARG A 24 -15.47 -7.71 -18.84
C ARG A 24 -15.87 -7.24 -17.45
N THR A 25 -16.02 -8.16 -16.51
CA THR A 25 -16.04 -7.81 -15.07
C THR A 25 -14.83 -6.92 -14.82
N MET A 26 -15.07 -5.61 -14.67
CA MET A 26 -14.05 -4.71 -14.17
C MET A 26 -13.81 -5.15 -12.74
N LEU A 27 -12.58 -5.57 -12.44
CA LEU A 27 -12.16 -5.81 -11.06
C LEU A 27 -12.51 -4.55 -10.26
N GLN A 28 -13.29 -4.74 -9.19
CA GLN A 28 -13.68 -3.65 -8.32
C GLN A 28 -12.46 -3.18 -7.54
N SER A 29 -12.26 -1.87 -7.48
CA SER A 29 -11.18 -1.28 -6.71
C SER A 29 -11.63 -1.02 -5.28
N PRO A 30 -10.70 -1.01 -4.30
CA PRO A 30 -11.04 -0.76 -2.90
C PRO A 30 -11.63 0.64 -2.67
N PHE A 31 -11.49 1.57 -3.62
CA PHE A 31 -11.99 2.95 -3.52
C PHE A 31 -13.11 3.27 -4.51
N ASP A 32 -13.83 2.27 -5.01
CA ASP A 32 -14.94 2.51 -5.95
C ASP A 32 -16.09 3.30 -5.31
N PHE A 33 -16.19 3.30 -3.97
CA PHE A 33 -17.12 4.13 -3.22
C PHE A 33 -16.81 5.64 -3.30
N ILE A 34 -15.56 6.03 -3.62
CA ILE A 34 -15.17 7.43 -3.77
C ILE A 34 -15.42 7.89 -5.21
N PRO A 35 -16.19 8.97 -5.45
CA PRO A 35 -16.40 9.50 -6.79
C PRO A 35 -15.08 9.81 -7.51
N LYS A 36 -14.95 9.38 -8.78
CA LYS A 36 -13.69 9.46 -9.55
C LYS A 36 -13.05 10.86 -9.57
N HIS A 37 -13.86 11.92 -9.59
CA HIS A 37 -13.37 13.30 -9.60
C HIS A 37 -12.75 13.74 -8.26
N LYS A 38 -13.14 13.13 -7.13
CA LYS A 38 -12.59 13.44 -5.80
C LYS A 38 -11.33 12.66 -5.46
N GLN A 39 -11.09 11.53 -6.12
CA GLN A 39 -10.02 10.62 -5.74
C GLN A 39 -8.62 11.23 -5.80
N LYS A 40 -8.35 12.14 -6.76
CA LYS A 40 -7.06 12.84 -6.80
C LYS A 40 -6.85 13.72 -5.57
N ASN A 41 -7.88 14.44 -5.14
CA ASN A 41 -7.79 15.30 -3.96
C ASN A 41 -7.61 14.44 -2.69
N VAL A 42 -8.38 13.37 -2.56
CA VAL A 42 -8.22 12.40 -1.46
C VAL A 42 -6.82 11.82 -1.43
N PHE A 43 -6.26 11.46 -2.59
CA PHE A 43 -4.89 10.99 -2.69
C PHE A 43 -3.88 12.01 -2.16
N TYR A 44 -4.00 13.29 -2.53
CA TYR A 44 -3.09 14.32 -2.01
C TYR A 44 -3.25 14.54 -0.51
N TYR A 45 -4.47 14.53 0.02
CA TYR A 45 -4.68 14.60 1.48
C TYR A 45 -4.03 13.43 2.22
N LEU A 46 -4.24 12.20 1.74
CA LEU A 46 -3.64 11.01 2.32
C LEU A 46 -2.11 11.02 2.19
N LEU A 47 -1.58 11.46 1.05
CA LEU A 47 -0.14 11.59 0.83
C LEU A 47 0.48 12.61 1.78
N SER A 48 -0.14 13.78 1.94
CA SER A 48 0.31 14.79 2.90
C SER A 48 0.29 14.25 4.33
N LEU A 49 -0.79 13.58 4.73
CA LEU A 49 -0.87 12.93 6.04
C LEU A 49 0.24 11.89 6.23
N THR A 50 0.45 11.02 5.22
CA THR A 50 1.49 9.99 5.23
C THR A 50 2.87 10.59 5.43
N ILE A 51 3.19 11.66 4.70
CA ILE A 51 4.48 12.37 4.82
C ILE A 51 4.63 13.00 6.22
N LEU A 52 3.59 13.67 6.73
CA LEU A 52 3.64 14.31 8.05
C LEU A 52 3.87 13.27 9.16
N VAL A 53 3.14 12.16 9.12
CA VAL A 53 3.28 11.08 10.11
C VAL A 53 4.66 10.42 9.98
N LEU A 54 5.12 10.15 8.76
CA LEU A 54 6.46 9.61 8.51
C LEU A 54 7.55 10.50 9.11
N LEU A 55 7.46 11.82 8.94
CA LEU A 55 8.42 12.75 9.54
C LEU A 55 8.38 12.70 11.08
N GLY A 56 7.19 12.65 11.67
CA GLY A 56 7.04 12.46 13.12
C GLY A 56 7.63 11.15 13.62
N MET A 57 7.49 10.07 12.85
CA MET A 57 8.09 8.77 13.14
C MET A 57 9.62 8.79 12.99
N GLN A 58 10.18 9.48 12.01
CA GLN A 58 11.64 9.61 11.87
C GLN A 58 12.25 10.35 13.06
N ILE A 59 11.58 11.41 13.55
CA ILE A 59 12.02 12.17 14.72
C ILE A 59 11.94 11.32 15.99
N SER A 60 10.78 10.69 16.24
CA SER A 60 10.57 9.86 17.44
C SER A 60 11.36 8.55 17.43
N GLY A 61 11.71 8.04 16.24
CA GLY A 61 12.49 6.81 16.07
C GLY A 61 14.01 7.02 16.09
N ALA A 62 14.49 8.26 16.00
CA ALA A 62 15.93 8.55 16.02
C ALA A 62 16.65 8.01 17.28
N PRO A 63 16.09 8.12 18.50
CA PRO A 63 16.70 7.55 19.70
C PRO A 63 16.76 6.02 19.75
N LEU A 64 16.06 5.32 18.84
CA LEU A 64 16.02 3.85 18.81
C LEU A 64 17.22 3.24 18.07
N LYS A 65 18.02 4.06 17.38
CA LYS A 65 19.20 3.58 16.67
C LYS A 65 20.33 3.32 17.65
N THR A 66 20.68 2.05 17.84
CA THR A 66 21.76 1.58 18.73
C THR A 66 22.58 0.50 18.01
N ASP A 67 23.70 0.07 18.57
CA ASP A 67 24.50 -1.02 17.99
C ASP A 67 23.70 -2.33 17.87
N ALA A 68 22.81 -2.60 18.84
CA ALA A 68 21.91 -3.76 18.80
C ALA A 68 20.72 -3.56 17.84
N ALA A 69 20.38 -2.31 17.50
CA ALA A 69 19.24 -1.97 16.65
C ALA A 69 19.63 -0.85 15.66
N PRO A 70 20.49 -1.13 14.65
CA PRO A 70 21.03 -0.10 13.77
C PRO A 70 19.96 0.59 12.91
N LEU A 71 18.86 -0.10 12.64
CA LEU A 71 17.70 0.43 11.92
C LEU A 71 16.56 0.87 12.86
N GLY A 72 16.82 0.98 14.16
CA GLY A 72 15.80 1.34 15.16
C GLY A 72 14.68 0.31 15.21
N ILE A 73 13.43 0.79 15.15
CA ILE A 73 12.23 -0.05 15.23
C ILE A 73 12.24 -1.19 14.20
N ILE A 74 12.75 -0.95 12.98
CA ILE A 74 12.84 -1.98 11.94
C ILE A 74 13.71 -3.17 12.39
N SER A 75 14.79 -2.92 13.15
CA SER A 75 15.63 -4.01 13.69
C SER A 75 14.85 -4.89 14.65
N PHE A 76 13.88 -4.30 15.35
CA PHE A 76 13.01 -4.98 16.30
C PHE A 76 11.92 -5.79 15.59
N GLU A 77 11.35 -5.27 14.51
CA GLU A 77 10.42 -6.00 13.63
C GLU A 77 11.06 -7.29 13.08
N PHE A 78 12.35 -7.21 12.73
CA PHE A 78 13.11 -8.33 12.17
C PHE A 78 13.95 -9.10 13.20
N ALA A 79 13.72 -8.90 14.50
CA ALA A 79 14.48 -9.60 15.54
C ALA A 79 14.31 -11.12 15.48
N GLY A 80 13.10 -11.60 15.15
CA GLY A 80 12.81 -13.02 14.84
C GLY A 80 12.81 -14.00 16.02
N ASP A 81 13.51 -13.69 17.11
CA ASP A 81 13.56 -14.50 18.32
C ASP A 81 13.56 -13.64 19.60
N LEU A 82 13.24 -14.27 20.74
CA LEU A 82 13.12 -13.57 22.01
C LEU A 82 14.45 -13.00 22.53
N ALA A 83 15.56 -13.71 22.36
CA ALA A 83 16.86 -13.28 22.88
C ALA A 83 17.37 -12.02 22.15
N THR A 84 17.23 -11.99 20.83
CA THR A 84 17.54 -10.82 20.00
C THR A 84 16.61 -9.65 20.36
N SER A 85 15.31 -9.91 20.50
CA SER A 85 14.32 -8.91 20.92
C SER A 85 14.66 -8.31 22.29
N GLN A 86 15.04 -9.13 23.26
CA GLN A 86 15.46 -8.67 24.59
C GLN A 86 16.76 -7.87 24.56
N THR A 87 17.71 -8.24 23.70
CA THR A 87 18.94 -7.49 23.50
C THR A 87 18.65 -6.06 23.01
N ILE A 88 17.76 -5.93 22.02
CA ILE A 88 17.30 -4.64 21.50
C ILE A 88 16.55 -3.84 22.58
N LEU A 89 15.58 -4.47 23.27
CA LEU A 89 14.83 -3.80 24.33
C LEU A 89 15.74 -3.35 25.48
N THR A 90 16.82 -4.09 25.76
CA THR A 90 17.80 -3.73 26.80
C THR A 90 18.68 -2.57 26.35
N SER A 91 19.13 -2.53 25.09
CA SER A 91 19.92 -1.42 24.56
C SER A 91 19.14 -0.10 24.55
N TRP A 92 17.81 -0.15 24.39
CA TRP A 92 16.93 1.02 24.46
C TRP A 92 16.71 1.55 25.89
N GLY A 93 16.84 0.70 26.91
CA GLY A 93 16.53 1.06 28.30
C GLY A 93 15.09 1.59 28.46
N ILE A 94 14.83 2.32 29.54
CA ILE A 94 13.49 2.83 29.86
C ILE A 94 13.06 3.91 28.86
N THR A 95 13.94 4.88 28.59
CA THR A 95 13.64 6.01 27.71
C THR A 95 13.42 5.57 26.27
N GLY A 96 14.27 4.69 25.73
CA GLY A 96 14.11 4.19 24.36
C GLY A 96 12.85 3.34 24.22
N ARG A 97 12.47 2.54 25.21
CA ARG A 97 11.19 1.80 25.19
C ARG A 97 9.97 2.73 25.16
N PHE A 98 10.03 3.88 25.83
CA PHE A 98 8.98 4.90 25.73
C PHE A 98 8.89 5.47 24.30
N TYR A 99 10.02 5.80 23.69
CA TYR A 99 10.05 6.22 22.29
C TYR A 99 9.56 5.12 21.34
N ALA A 100 9.91 3.86 21.58
CA ALA A 100 9.43 2.74 20.79
C ALA A 100 7.90 2.60 20.90
N ALA A 101 7.34 2.67 22.11
CA ALA A 101 5.89 2.65 22.31
C ALA A 101 5.18 3.82 21.63
N LEU A 102 5.74 5.04 21.70
CA LEU A 102 5.22 6.20 20.97
C LEU A 102 5.30 5.99 19.45
N ASN A 103 6.42 5.48 18.95
CA ASN A 103 6.67 5.24 17.53
C ASN A 103 5.70 4.19 16.97
N THR A 104 5.55 3.05 17.65
CA THR A 104 4.57 2.00 17.33
C THR A 104 3.13 2.52 17.43
N GLY A 105 2.82 3.38 18.39
CA GLY A 105 1.50 4.02 18.49
C GLY A 105 1.19 4.95 17.31
N LEU A 106 2.17 5.76 16.89
CA LEU A 106 2.06 6.58 15.67
C LEU A 106 1.97 5.72 14.40
N ASP A 107 2.57 4.54 14.41
CA ASP A 107 2.56 3.63 13.26
C ASP A 107 1.15 3.14 12.91
N PHE A 108 0.22 3.06 13.87
CA PHE A 108 -1.20 2.78 13.55
C PHE A 108 -1.85 3.87 12.67
N LEU A 109 -1.46 5.13 12.84
CA LEU A 109 -1.91 6.19 11.95
C LEU A 109 -1.15 6.14 10.63
N PHE A 110 0.14 5.80 10.67
CA PHE A 110 0.97 5.66 9.48
C PHE A 110 0.44 4.53 8.58
N LEU A 111 0.22 3.32 9.11
CA LEU A 111 -0.30 2.17 8.36
C LEU A 111 -1.61 2.46 7.66
N PHE A 112 -2.51 3.19 8.31
CA PHE A 112 -3.76 3.60 7.67
C PHE A 112 -3.48 4.57 6.52
N SER A 113 -2.69 5.61 6.79
CA SER A 113 -2.40 6.66 5.81
C SER A 113 -1.61 6.15 4.59
N TYR A 114 -0.51 5.42 4.79
CA TYR A 114 0.34 4.95 3.69
C TYR A 114 -0.37 3.86 2.88
N ALA A 115 -1.05 2.90 3.54
CA ALA A 115 -1.72 1.82 2.84
C ALA A 115 -2.82 2.38 1.93
N CYS A 116 -3.62 3.33 2.43
CA CYS A 116 -4.60 4.02 1.61
C CYS A 116 -3.96 4.88 0.52
N THR A 117 -2.84 5.57 0.80
CA THR A 117 -2.11 6.38 -0.20
C THR A 117 -1.62 5.53 -1.36
N PHE A 118 -0.89 4.45 -1.09
CA PHE A 118 -0.35 3.58 -2.14
C PHE A 118 -1.47 2.82 -2.85
N ALA A 119 -2.49 2.36 -2.13
CA ALA A 119 -3.63 1.69 -2.74
C ALA A 119 -4.37 2.64 -3.71
N LEU A 120 -4.65 3.88 -3.31
CA LEU A 120 -5.32 4.86 -4.15
C LEU A 120 -4.43 5.32 -5.32
N GLY A 121 -3.13 5.45 -5.09
CA GLY A 121 -2.14 5.66 -6.16
C GLY A 121 -2.22 4.55 -7.22
N CYS A 122 -2.32 3.29 -6.79
CA CYS A 122 -2.42 2.15 -7.70
C CYS A 122 -3.73 2.19 -8.51
N VAL A 123 -4.83 2.63 -7.90
CA VAL A 123 -6.11 2.85 -8.59
C VAL A 123 -6.01 3.98 -9.63
N LEU A 124 -5.35 5.08 -9.30
CA LEU A 124 -5.13 6.20 -10.23
C LEU A 124 -4.25 5.76 -11.42
N ALA A 125 -3.20 4.99 -11.17
CA ALA A 125 -2.36 4.39 -12.21
C ALA A 125 -3.13 3.38 -13.07
N ALA A 126 -3.94 2.51 -12.45
CA ALA A 126 -4.78 1.55 -13.17
C ALA A 126 -5.73 2.23 -14.16
N ARG A 127 -6.28 3.39 -13.78
CA ARG A 127 -7.14 4.22 -14.63
C ARG A 127 -6.39 4.88 -15.77
N PHE A 128 -5.16 5.33 -15.52
CA PHE A 128 -4.33 5.86 -16.60
C PHE A 128 -4.13 4.81 -17.70
N PHE A 129 -3.99 3.53 -17.33
CA PHE A 129 -3.90 2.42 -18.27
C PHE A 129 -5.23 1.95 -18.87
N GLU A 130 -6.39 2.46 -18.42
CA GLU A 130 -7.67 2.16 -19.07
C GLU A 130 -7.64 2.58 -20.54
N GLY A 131 -7.97 1.65 -21.43
CA GLY A 131 -7.91 1.87 -22.89
C GLY A 131 -6.50 1.82 -23.50
N ARG A 132 -5.43 1.74 -22.69
CA ARG A 132 -4.03 1.61 -23.14
C ARG A 132 -3.51 0.18 -22.98
N SER A 133 -3.67 -0.39 -21.79
CA SER A 133 -3.27 -1.77 -21.48
C SER A 133 -4.20 -2.37 -20.44
N ALA A 134 -5.00 -3.36 -20.85
CA ALA A 134 -5.92 -4.05 -19.95
C ALA A 134 -5.19 -4.83 -18.85
N VAL A 135 -3.98 -5.34 -19.14
CA VAL A 135 -3.15 -6.06 -18.17
C VAL A 135 -2.65 -5.12 -17.09
N LEU A 136 -2.03 -4.00 -17.46
CA LEU A 136 -1.49 -3.04 -16.49
C LEU A 136 -2.59 -2.38 -15.64
N SER A 137 -3.77 -2.17 -16.23
CA SER A 137 -4.94 -1.68 -15.49
C SER A 137 -5.40 -2.70 -14.43
N ARG A 138 -5.48 -3.99 -14.77
CA ARG A 138 -5.84 -5.05 -13.81
C ARG A 138 -4.79 -5.22 -12.71
N ILE A 139 -3.51 -5.21 -13.09
CA ILE A 139 -2.39 -5.28 -12.12
C ILE A 139 -2.52 -4.15 -11.11
N GLY A 140 -2.81 -2.91 -11.54
CA GLY A 140 -2.98 -1.80 -10.60
C GLY A 140 -4.12 -1.99 -9.61
N VAL A 141 -5.25 -2.60 -10.01
CA VAL A 141 -6.34 -2.92 -9.06
C VAL A 141 -5.93 -4.01 -8.08
N VAL A 142 -5.22 -5.05 -8.54
CA VAL A 142 -4.68 -6.10 -7.66
C VAL A 142 -3.65 -5.52 -6.68
N MET A 143 -2.75 -4.67 -7.16
CA MET A 143 -1.77 -3.98 -6.31
C MET A 143 -2.46 -3.09 -5.28
N ALA A 144 -3.56 -2.42 -5.64
CA ALA A 144 -4.33 -1.62 -4.69
C ALA A 144 -4.86 -2.46 -3.52
N TRP A 145 -5.42 -3.64 -3.80
CA TRP A 145 -5.82 -4.58 -2.75
C TRP A 145 -4.63 -5.14 -1.96
N GLY A 146 -3.50 -5.38 -2.63
CA GLY A 146 -2.26 -5.78 -1.98
C GLY A 146 -1.76 -4.75 -0.97
N GLN A 147 -1.90 -3.45 -1.24
CA GLN A 147 -1.54 -2.40 -0.28
C GLN A 147 -2.48 -2.36 0.93
N ILE A 148 -3.78 -2.62 0.75
CA ILE A 148 -4.71 -2.77 1.89
C ILE A 148 -4.32 -3.98 2.74
N ALA A 149 -3.98 -5.11 2.11
CA ALA A 149 -3.48 -6.29 2.82
C ALA A 149 -2.17 -6.00 3.56
N ALA A 150 -1.25 -5.22 2.97
CA ALA A 150 -0.02 -4.80 3.64
C ALA A 150 -0.29 -4.04 4.94
N GLY A 151 -1.22 -3.06 4.93
CA GLY A 151 -1.61 -2.34 6.14
C GLY A 151 -2.24 -3.24 7.21
N LEU A 152 -2.98 -4.29 6.83
CA LEU A 152 -3.49 -5.27 7.79
C LEU A 152 -2.39 -6.10 8.41
N PHE A 153 -1.40 -6.52 7.61
CA PHE A 153 -0.22 -7.24 8.13
C PHE A 153 0.62 -6.35 9.04
N ASP A 154 0.75 -5.08 8.71
CA ASP A 154 1.38 -4.06 9.55
C ASP A 154 0.69 -3.94 10.92
N ALA A 155 -0.64 -3.97 10.96
CA ALA A 155 -1.36 -3.91 12.23
C ALA A 155 -1.12 -5.14 13.11
N ILE A 156 -0.98 -6.33 12.53
CA ILE A 156 -0.68 -7.58 13.26
C ILE A 156 0.76 -7.57 13.77
N GLU A 157 1.68 -7.11 12.94
CA GLU A 157 3.08 -6.91 13.29
C GLU A 157 3.22 -5.92 14.46
N ASN A 158 2.61 -4.73 14.36
CA ASN A 158 2.59 -3.74 15.43
C ASN A 158 1.97 -4.25 16.72
N PHE A 159 0.93 -5.07 16.63
CA PHE A 159 0.37 -5.73 17.81
C PHE A 159 1.40 -6.64 18.49
N ALA A 160 2.14 -7.44 17.72
CA ALA A 160 3.20 -8.28 18.27
C ALA A 160 4.34 -7.46 18.91
N LEU A 161 4.72 -6.32 18.32
CA LEU A 161 5.68 -5.40 18.93
C LEU A 161 5.20 -4.88 20.29
N ILE A 162 3.92 -4.48 20.38
CA ILE A 162 3.32 -4.01 21.63
C ILE A 162 3.41 -5.10 22.71
N GLN A 163 3.12 -6.35 22.36
CA GLN A 163 3.19 -7.46 23.31
C GLN A 163 4.60 -7.65 23.89
N MET A 164 5.64 -7.48 23.07
CA MET A 164 7.03 -7.51 23.53
C MET A 164 7.39 -6.27 24.36
N LEU A 165 6.92 -5.07 23.97
CA LEU A 165 7.17 -3.81 24.68
C LEU A 165 6.56 -3.79 26.09
N ILE A 166 5.38 -4.40 26.27
CA ILE A 166 4.75 -4.55 27.61
C ILE A 166 5.38 -5.67 28.46
N GLY A 167 6.41 -6.34 27.95
CA GLY A 167 7.23 -7.30 28.70
C GLY A 167 6.81 -8.76 28.57
N THR A 168 5.99 -9.13 27.58
CA THR A 168 5.63 -10.54 27.36
C THR A 168 6.84 -11.34 26.90
N GLN A 169 7.21 -12.39 27.64
CA GLN A 169 8.36 -13.25 27.34
C GLN A 169 7.95 -14.51 26.57
N SER A 170 7.28 -14.33 25.43
CA SER A 170 6.85 -15.45 24.58
C SER A 170 7.59 -15.41 23.24
N GLU A 171 8.13 -16.55 22.83
CA GLU A 171 8.80 -16.76 21.54
C GLU A 171 7.89 -16.51 20.33
N ILE A 172 6.56 -16.51 20.52
CA ILE A 172 5.61 -16.33 19.42
C ILE A 172 5.63 -14.90 18.87
N TRP A 173 5.79 -13.88 19.73
CA TRP A 173 5.64 -12.48 19.32
C TRP A 173 6.77 -12.01 18.39
N PRO A 174 8.05 -12.29 18.66
CA PRO A 174 9.13 -12.00 17.72
C PRO A 174 8.92 -12.64 16.34
N GLN A 175 8.42 -13.88 16.31
CA GLN A 175 8.16 -14.61 15.06
C GLN A 175 6.98 -14.01 14.29
N VAL A 176 5.89 -13.66 14.99
CA VAL A 176 4.75 -12.97 14.38
C VAL A 176 5.19 -11.64 13.81
N ALA A 177 5.93 -10.82 14.57
CA ALA A 177 6.46 -9.55 14.07
C ALA A 177 7.28 -9.75 12.79
N PHE A 178 8.24 -10.67 12.82
CA PHE A 178 9.12 -10.96 11.69
C PHE A 178 8.37 -11.34 10.42
N TRP A 179 7.47 -12.34 10.49
CA TRP A 179 6.80 -12.85 9.29
C TRP A 179 5.82 -11.84 8.71
N PHE A 180 5.08 -11.13 9.55
CA PHE A 180 4.15 -10.10 9.09
C PHE A 180 4.90 -8.86 8.57
N ALA A 181 6.04 -8.50 9.17
CA ALA A 181 6.95 -7.48 8.62
C ALA A 181 7.50 -7.90 7.25
N ALA A 182 8.01 -9.13 7.11
CA ALA A 182 8.53 -9.60 5.82
C ALA A 182 7.46 -9.53 4.71
N ILE A 183 6.24 -10.00 4.99
CA ILE A 183 5.14 -9.96 4.03
C ILE A 183 4.71 -8.52 3.73
N LYS A 184 4.57 -7.65 4.76
CA LYS A 184 4.17 -6.25 4.56
C LYS A 184 5.17 -5.52 3.66
N PHE A 185 6.47 -5.66 3.92
CA PHE A 185 7.52 -5.01 3.12
C PHE A 185 7.55 -5.50 1.68
N ILE A 186 7.34 -6.80 1.43
CA ILE A 186 7.24 -7.34 0.07
C ILE A 186 6.05 -6.72 -0.67
N LEU A 187 4.87 -6.70 -0.05
CA LEU A 187 3.65 -6.13 -0.65
C LEU A 187 3.80 -4.64 -0.94
N VAL A 188 4.34 -3.87 0.02
CA VAL A 188 4.62 -2.44 -0.17
C VAL A 188 5.63 -2.25 -1.32
N GLY A 189 6.71 -3.03 -1.34
CA GLY A 189 7.76 -2.96 -2.36
C GLY A 189 7.26 -3.19 -3.79
N ILE A 190 6.42 -4.20 -4.00
CA ILE A 190 5.83 -4.47 -5.33
C ILE A 190 4.84 -3.37 -5.75
N GLY A 191 4.07 -2.81 -4.81
CA GLY A 191 3.14 -1.71 -5.08
C GLY A 191 3.87 -0.43 -5.46
N ILE A 192 4.91 -0.07 -4.72
CA ILE A 192 5.78 1.07 -5.01
C ILE A 192 6.45 0.92 -6.39
N SER A 193 6.95 -0.28 -6.70
CA SER A 193 7.54 -0.59 -8.00
C SER A 193 6.55 -0.39 -9.16
N TYR A 194 5.30 -0.84 -8.99
CA TYR A 194 4.23 -0.58 -9.96
C TYR A 194 3.96 0.93 -10.13
N LEU A 195 3.93 1.70 -9.05
CA LEU A 195 3.71 3.14 -9.08
C LEU A 195 4.82 3.89 -9.80
N HIS A 196 6.08 3.55 -9.54
CA HIS A 196 7.23 4.13 -10.24
C HIS A 196 7.19 3.82 -11.74
N PHE A 197 6.95 2.56 -12.11
CA PHE A 197 6.79 2.17 -13.50
C PHE A 197 5.66 2.95 -14.19
N SER A 198 4.51 3.05 -13.53
CA SER A 198 3.34 3.77 -14.03
C SER A 198 3.63 5.27 -14.23
N THR A 199 4.37 5.87 -13.32
CA THR A 199 4.77 7.29 -13.37
C THR A 199 5.75 7.56 -14.50
N ALA A 200 6.78 6.70 -14.65
CA ALA A 200 7.74 6.80 -15.75
C ALA A 200 7.04 6.69 -17.11
N TRP A 201 6.10 5.76 -17.25
CA TRP A 201 5.28 5.62 -18.45
C TRP A 201 4.44 6.87 -18.72
N PHE A 202 3.76 7.40 -17.69
CA PHE A 202 2.96 8.60 -17.81
C PHE A 202 3.78 9.79 -18.33
N LEU A 203 4.97 10.01 -17.77
CA LEU A 203 5.87 11.08 -18.20
C LEU A 203 6.32 10.89 -19.66
N ALA A 204 6.76 9.69 -20.02
CA ALA A 204 7.16 9.37 -21.40
C ALA A 204 6.02 9.62 -22.40
N TYR A 205 4.80 9.20 -22.05
CA TYR A 205 3.61 9.44 -22.86
C TYR A 205 3.26 10.93 -22.98
N PHE A 206 3.35 11.69 -21.89
CA PHE A 206 3.07 13.12 -21.86
C PHE A 206 4.05 13.90 -22.76
N PHE A 207 5.35 13.61 -22.66
CA PHE A 207 6.36 14.26 -23.49
C PHE A 207 6.25 13.87 -24.97
N ALA A 208 5.93 12.61 -25.28
CA ALA A 208 5.73 12.18 -26.67
C ALA A 208 4.52 12.89 -27.31
N ARG A 209 3.45 13.14 -26.54
CA ARG A 209 2.24 13.81 -27.05
C ARG A 209 2.42 15.31 -27.24
N ASN A 210 3.20 15.98 -26.41
CA ASN A 210 3.41 17.43 -26.47
C ASN A 210 4.54 17.85 -27.45
N ARG A 211 5.21 16.90 -28.10
CA ARG A 211 6.17 17.16 -29.18
C ARG A 211 5.51 17.25 -30.57
N VAL A 212 4.18 17.09 -30.65
CA VAL A 212 3.35 17.23 -31.85
C VAL A 212 2.52 18.49 -31.71
#